data_AF-A0A2S9FQ60-F1
#
_entry.id   AF-A0A2S9FQ60-F1
#
_cell.length_a   1.000
_cell.length_b   1.000
_cell.length_c   1.000
_cell.angle_alpha   90.00
_cell.angle_beta   90.00
_cell.angle_gamma   90.00
#
_symmetry.space_group_name_H-M   'P 1'
#
loop_
_entity.id
_entity.type
_entity.pdbx_description
1 polymer ?
#
loop_
_entity_poly.entity_id
_entity_poly.type
_entity_poly.pdbx_seq_one_letter_code
_entity_poly.pdbx_strand_id
1 'polypeptide(L)' 'QQEAGKVTVRIGHETEAEQMAGTSVISTAYGSSGKVFGGMGVLGPTRMDYPGTITNVAAVALYIGEVLGNR' A
#
# COMPACT_ATOMS: atom_id res chain seq x y z
N GLN A 1 4.92 6.74 -11.31
CA GLN A 1 6.13 6.41 -10.52
C GLN A 1 5.68 6.20 -9.09
N GLN A 2 6.03 5.07 -8.47
CA GLN A 2 5.67 4.79 -7.08
C GLN A 2 6.72 5.46 -6.18
N GLU A 3 6.26 6.34 -5.30
CA GLU A 3 7.09 7.09 -4.36
C GLU A 3 6.90 6.47 -2.97
N ALA A 4 7.99 6.34 -2.21
CA ALA A 4 7.92 5.81 -0.85
C ALA A 4 7.00 6.70 0.01
N GLY A 5 6.00 6.10 0.65
CA GLY A 5 5.00 6.83 1.44
C GLY A 5 3.77 7.33 0.67
N LYS A 6 3.75 7.22 -0.67
CA LYS A 6 2.51 7.47 -1.44
C LYS A 6 1.63 6.23 -1.40
N VAL A 7 0.43 6.37 -0.84
CA VAL A 7 -0.58 5.30 -0.79
C VAL A 7 -1.48 5.40 -2.02
N THR A 8 -1.74 4.25 -2.65
CA THR A 8 -2.72 4.07 -3.73
C THR A 8 -3.85 3.21 -3.23
N VAL A 9 -5.08 3.57 -3.58
CA VAL A 9 -6.28 2.80 -3.26
C VAL A 9 -6.99 2.49 -4.56
N ARG A 10 -7.40 1.23 -4.75
CA ARG A 10 -8.27 0.79 -5.83
C ARG A 10 -9.45 0.02 -5.25
N ILE A 11 -10.66 0.43 -5.60
CA ILE A 11 -11.91 -0.12 -5.03
C ILE A 11 -12.71 -0.83 -6.13
N GLY A 12 -12.94 -2.13 -5.93
CA GLY A 12 -13.75 -2.96 -6.79
C GLY A 12 -13.34 -2.87 -8.26
N HIS A 13 -14.21 -2.27 -9.08
CA HIS A 13 -14.04 -2.11 -10.53
C HIS A 13 -12.89 -1.18 -10.95
N GLU A 14 -12.29 -0.44 -10.01
CA GLU A 14 -11.03 0.27 -10.28
C GLU A 14 -9.84 -0.68 -10.40
N THR A 15 -9.99 -1.93 -9.95
CA THR A 15 -8.99 -2.99 -10.15
C THR A 15 -9.17 -3.59 -11.54
N GLU A 16 -8.09 -3.70 -12.32
CA GLU A 16 -8.15 -4.20 -13.71
C GLU A 16 -8.52 -5.68 -13.81
N ALA A 17 -8.30 -6.45 -12.74
CA ALA A 17 -8.70 -7.85 -12.67
C ALA A 17 -10.18 -7.96 -12.27
N GLU A 18 -11.01 -8.48 -13.17
CA GLU A 18 -12.46 -8.65 -12.96
C GLU A 18 -12.78 -9.55 -11.75
N GLN A 19 -11.94 -10.55 -11.49
CA GLN A 19 -12.05 -11.43 -10.31
C GLN A 19 -11.87 -10.67 -8.99
N MET A 20 -11.29 -9.46 -9.03
CA MET A 20 -11.07 -8.60 -7.88
C MET A 20 -12.15 -7.52 -7.71
N ALA A 21 -13.20 -7.50 -8.55
CA ALA A 21 -14.27 -6.50 -8.48
C ALA A 21 -15.01 -6.48 -7.13
N GLY A 22 -14.99 -7.59 -6.38
CA GLY A 22 -15.53 -7.68 -5.01
C GLY A 22 -14.57 -7.26 -3.90
N THR A 23 -13.37 -6.77 -4.24
CA THR A 23 -12.30 -6.48 -3.30
C THR A 23 -11.81 -5.04 -3.39
N SER A 24 -10.92 -4.66 -2.49
CA SER A 24 -10.21 -3.39 -2.51
C SER A 24 -8.76 -3.60 -2.16
N VAL A 25 -7.90 -2.86 -2.86
CA VAL A 25 -6.45 -2.96 -2.76
C VAL A 25 -5.93 -1.62 -2.29
N ILE A 26 -5.23 -1.62 -1.16
CA ILE A 26 -4.47 -0.47 -0.66
C ILE A 26 -3.00 -0.84 -0.77
N SER A 27 -2.22 -0.07 -1.51
CA SER A 27 -0.80 -0.36 -1.73
C SER A 27 0.09 0.87 -1.59
N THR A 28 1.34 0.65 -1.21
CA THR A 28 2.36 1.70 -1.12
C THR A 28 3.75 1.12 -1.35
N ALA A 29 4.68 1.98 -1.74
CA ALA A 29 6.10 1.64 -1.79
C ALA A 29 6.75 1.86 -0.42
N TYR A 30 7.67 0.97 -0.03
CA TYR A 30 8.55 1.16 1.12
C TYR A 30 9.99 1.42 0.65
N GLY A 31 10.72 2.22 1.42
CA GLY A 31 12.03 2.72 1.04
C GLY A 31 12.57 3.73 2.05
N SER A 32 13.84 4.10 1.89
CA SER A 32 14.50 5.11 2.72
C SER A 32 15.49 5.93 1.88
N SER A 33 15.76 7.17 2.29
CA SER A 33 16.71 8.08 1.64
C SER A 33 16.49 8.24 0.12
N GLY A 34 15.22 8.34 -0.30
CA GLY A 34 14.83 8.49 -1.70
C GLY A 34 14.95 7.21 -2.54
N LYS A 35 15.37 6.08 -1.96
CA LYS A 35 15.45 4.79 -2.64
C LYS A 35 14.24 3.93 -2.27
N VAL A 36 13.53 3.45 -3.30
CA VAL A 36 12.46 2.44 -3.15
C VAL A 36 13.08 1.05 -3.11
N PHE A 37 12.69 0.26 -2.11
CA PHE A 37 13.14 -1.13 -1.94
C PHE A 37 12.11 -2.14 -2.46
N GLY A 38 10.83 -1.79 -2.45
CA GLY A 38 9.75 -2.65 -2.90
C GLY A 38 8.37 -2.03 -2.65
N GLY A 39 7.33 -2.84 -2.86
CA GLY A 39 5.93 -2.47 -2.61
C GLY A 39 5.25 -3.42 -1.64
N MET A 40 4.23 -2.91 -0.95
CA MET A 40 3.39 -3.68 -0.04
C MET A 40 1.93 -3.23 -0.16
N GLY A 41 1.00 -4.04 0.35
CA GLY A 41 -0.41 -3.67 0.36
C GLY A 41 -1.30 -4.64 1.14
N VAL A 42 -2.56 -4.24 1.26
CA VAL A 42 -3.65 -5.00 1.89
C VAL A 42 -4.76 -5.22 0.87
N LEU A 43 -5.29 -6.44 0.86
CA LEU A 43 -6.49 -6.83 0.11
C LEU A 43 -7.65 -7.01 1.10
N GLY A 44 -8.78 -6.36 0.85
CA GLY A 44 -9.97 -6.42 1.70
C GLY A 44 -11.28 -6.37 0.93
N PRO A 45 -12.44 -6.43 1.60
CA PRO A 45 -13.74 -6.18 0.96
C PRO A 45 -13.89 -4.72 0.53
N THR A 46 -14.79 -4.44 -0.42
CA THR A 46 -15.08 -3.07 -0.89
C THR A 46 -15.62 -2.14 0.19
N ARG A 47 -16.22 -2.69 1.25
CA ARG A 47 -16.63 -1.96 2.44
C ARG A 47 -15.68 -2.31 3.60
N MET A 48 -14.63 -1.51 3.78
CA MET A 48 -13.63 -1.65 4.84
C MET A 48 -13.39 -0.32 5.57
N ASP A 49 -12.67 -0.35 6.69
CA ASP A 49 -12.14 0.86 7.33
C ASP A 49 -10.93 1.38 6.53
N TYR A 50 -11.21 2.19 5.51
CA TYR A 50 -10.18 2.76 4.64
C TYR A 50 -9.23 3.70 5.39
N PRO A 51 -9.69 4.69 6.19
CA PRO A 51 -8.77 5.57 6.91
C PRO A 51 -7.81 4.78 7.80
N GLY A 52 -8.32 3.85 8.62
CA GLY A 52 -7.47 3.04 9.49
C GLY A 52 -6.48 2.17 8.71
N THR A 53 -6.94 1.54 7.62
CA THR A 53 -6.07 0.66 6.82
C THR A 53 -5.01 1.45 6.05
N ILE A 54 -5.35 2.63 5.51
CA ILE A 54 -4.39 3.53 4.84
C ILE A 54 -3.29 3.95 5.83
N THR A 55 -3.67 4.38 7.03
CA THR A 55 -2.71 4.77 8.07
C THR A 55 -1.81 3.59 8.45
N ASN A 56 -2.38 2.39 8.62
CA ASN A 56 -1.61 1.19 8.98
C ASN A 56 -0.61 0.81 7.88
N VAL A 57 -1.03 0.78 6.61
CA VAL A 57 -0.16 0.45 5.48
C VAL A 57 0.99 1.45 5.34
N ALA A 58 0.71 2.74 5.48
CA ALA A 58 1.73 3.78 5.44
C ALA A 58 2.74 3.63 6.60
N ALA A 59 2.27 3.40 7.83
CA ALA A 59 3.12 3.22 9.00
C ALA A 59 4.06 2.01 8.86
N VAL A 60 3.54 0.87 8.38
CA VAL A 60 4.36 -0.33 8.17
C VAL A 60 5.38 -0.12 7.05
N ALA A 61 5.02 0.59 5.98
CA ALA A 61 5.96 0.91 4.90
C ALA A 61 7.12 1.79 5.36
N LEU A 62 6.85 2.78 6.22
CA LEU A 62 7.89 3.59 6.86
C LEU A 62 8.81 2.72 7.73
N TYR A 63 8.24 1.85 8.56
CA TYR A 63 9.01 0.97 9.44
C TYR A 63 9.91 -0.01 8.66
N ILE A 64 9.38 -0.65 7.61
CA ILE A 64 10.19 -1.54 6.75
C ILE A 64 11.29 -0.75 6.05
N GLY A 65 10.96 0.47 5.56
CA GLY A 65 11.94 1.37 4.95
C GLY A 65 13.10 1.71 5.88
N GLU A 66 12.80 2.04 7.14
CA GLU A 66 13.81 2.32 8.17
C GLU A 66 14.67 1.09 8.47
N VAL A 67 14.03 -0.06 8.76
CA VAL A 67 14.74 -1.30 9.12
C VAL A 67 15.68 -1.76 8.00
N LEU A 68 15.25 -1.67 6.74
CA LEU A 68 16.07 -2.07 5.58
C LEU A 68 17.07 -0.99 5.16
N GLY A 69 16.79 0.29 5.41
CA GLY A 69 17.68 1.40 5.10
C GLY A 69 18.88 1.51 6.06
N ASN A 70 18.73 0.98 7.27
CA ASN A 70 19.78 0.92 8.29
C ASN A 70 20.70 -0.32 8.16
N ARG A 71 20.51 -1.16 7.14
CA ARG A 71 21.34 -2.32 6.83
C ARG A 71 22.24 -2.06 5.63
#